data_AF-A0A352B7P1-F1
#
_entry.id   AF-A0A352B7P1-F1
#
_cell.length_a   1.000
_cell.length_b   1.000
_cell.length_c   1.000
_cell.angle_alpha   90.00
_cell.angle_beta   90.00
_cell.angle_gamma   90.00
#
_symmetry.space_group_name_H-M   'P 1'
#
loop_
_entity.id
_entity.type
_entity.pdbx_description
1 polymer ?
#
loop_
_entity_poly.entity_id
_entity_poly.type
_entity_poly.pdbx_seq_one_letter_code
_entity_poly.pdbx_strand_id
1 'polypeptide(L)' 'MARQIGARVTAGTLNLGAPIEIAVEAAGGTTRLAAIGRLLERAQADRPPAARLADRVASWFVVGVVGIA' A
#
# COMPACT_ATOMS: atom_id res chain seq x y z
N MET A 1 -12.32 0.72 26.51
CA MET A 1 -13.73 1.12 26.40
C MET A 1 -14.49 0.02 25.68
N ALA A 2 -15.47 -0.60 26.33
CA ALA A 2 -16.27 -1.66 25.74
C ALA A 2 -17.18 -1.10 24.63
N ARG A 3 -17.27 -1.78 23.49
CA ARG A 3 -18.20 -1.40 22.42
C ARG A 3 -19.62 -1.84 22.81
N GLN A 4 -20.58 -0.94 22.67
CA GLN A 4 -22.00 -1.20 22.93
C GLN A 4 -22.71 -1.73 21.68
N ILE A 5 -23.88 -2.34 21.88
CA ILE A 5 -24.77 -2.81 20.82
C ILE A 5 -25.07 -1.64 19.86
N GLY A 6 -24.85 -1.87 18.56
CA GLY A 6 -25.02 -0.87 17.50
C GLY A 6 -23.76 -0.04 17.15
N ALA A 7 -22.64 -0.23 17.85
CA ALA A 7 -21.40 0.46 17.51
C ALA A 7 -20.71 -0.13 16.27
N ARG A 8 -20.38 0.73 15.30
CA ARG A 8 -19.72 0.31 14.05
C ARG A 8 -18.28 -0.15 14.29
N VAL A 9 -17.94 -1.38 13.89
CA VAL A 9 -16.60 -1.98 14.04
C VAL A 9 -15.81 -1.91 12.73
N THR A 10 -14.50 -1.67 12.82
CA THR A 10 -13.63 -1.57 11.65
C THR A 10 -13.05 -2.94 11.32
N ALA A 11 -13.08 -3.34 10.05
CA ALA A 11 -12.40 -4.54 9.60
C ALA A 11 -10.90 -4.50 9.99
N GLY A 12 -10.39 -5.58 10.60
CA GLY A 12 -9.02 -5.67 11.09
C GLY A 12 -8.81 -5.36 12.57
N THR A 13 -9.86 -5.02 13.33
CA THR A 13 -9.77 -4.93 14.80
C THR A 13 -9.82 -6.31 15.46
N LEU A 14 -9.00 -6.50 16.50
CA LEU A 14 -8.99 -7.70 17.33
C LEU A 14 -9.99 -7.59 18.49
N ASN A 15 -10.86 -8.59 18.64
CA ASN A 15 -11.73 -8.71 19.82
C ASN A 15 -10.95 -9.41 20.95
N LEU A 16 -10.76 -8.71 22.07
CA LEU A 16 -10.09 -9.22 23.28
C LEU A 16 -11.08 -9.65 24.37
N GLY A 17 -12.38 -9.47 24.13
CA GLY A 17 -13.45 -9.78 25.09
C GLY A 17 -14.21 -11.06 24.75
N ALA A 18 -15.44 -11.15 25.26
CA ALA A 18 -16.34 -12.26 24.94
C ALA A 18 -16.68 -12.32 23.44
N PRO A 19 -17.07 -13.48 22.91
CA PRO A 19 -17.55 -13.62 21.54
C PRO A 19 -18.71 -12.64 21.24
N ILE A 20 -18.71 -12.05 20.05
CA ILE A 20 -19.74 -11.12 19.60
C ILE A 20 -20.23 -11.51 18.20
N GLU A 21 -21.53 -11.35 17.95
CA GLU A 21 -22.10 -11.39 16.61
C GLU A 21 -22.07 -9.99 15.99
N ILE A 22 -21.67 -9.91 14.73
CA ILE A 22 -21.55 -8.66 13.98
C ILE A 22 -22.10 -8.82 12.56
N ALA A 23 -22.86 -7.83 12.11
CA ALA A 23 -23.33 -7.75 10.73
C ALA A 23 -22.23 -7.15 9.84
N VAL A 24 -21.93 -7.81 8.72
CA VAL A 24 -20.91 -7.35 7.77
C VAL A 24 -21.52 -6.30 6.85
N GLU A 25 -21.19 -5.03 7.08
CA GLU A 25 -21.65 -3.91 6.23
C GLU A 25 -20.81 -3.74 4.94
N ALA A 26 -19.54 -4.17 4.95
CA ALA A 26 -18.65 -4.12 3.80
C ALA A 26 -17.56 -5.19 3.88
N ALA A 27 -17.33 -5.93 2.80
CA ALA A 27 -16.33 -7.00 2.70
C ALA A 27 -15.44 -6.84 1.44
N GLY A 28 -14.17 -7.22 1.55
CA GLY A 28 -13.25 -7.33 0.39
C GLY A 28 -12.80 -5.98 -0.19
N GLY A 29 -12.94 -5.82 -1.52
CA GLY A 29 -12.36 -4.71 -2.29
C GLY A 29 -12.98 -3.32 -2.07
N THR A 30 -14.09 -3.24 -1.31
CA THR A 30 -14.76 -2.00 -0.88
C THR A 30 -14.25 -1.48 0.46
N THR A 31 -13.32 -2.19 1.10
CA THR A 31 -12.68 -1.72 2.33
C THR A 31 -11.76 -0.54 2.06
N ARG A 32 -11.62 0.35 3.05
CA ARG A 32 -10.74 1.52 2.98
C ARG A 32 -9.27 1.14 2.75
N LEU A 33 -8.86 -0.02 3.25
CA LEU A 33 -7.52 -0.56 3.06
C LEU A 33 -7.24 -0.94 1.61
N ALA A 34 -8.19 -1.59 0.94
CA ALA A 34 -8.08 -1.92 -0.49
C ALA A 34 -7.99 -0.66 -1.37
N ALA A 35 -8.67 0.43 -0.97
CA ALA A 35 -8.54 1.72 -1.65
C ALA A 35 -7.14 2.34 -1.49
N ILE A 36 -6.54 2.26 -0.29
CA ILE A 36 -5.16 2.73 -0.04
C ILE A 36 -4.15 1.88 -0.85
N GLY A 37 -4.32 0.55 -0.87
CA GLY A 37 -3.47 -0.35 -1.66
C GLY A 37 -3.44 0.02 -3.14
N ARG A 38 -4.62 0.26 -3.75
CA ARG A 38 -4.74 0.69 -5.15
C ARG A 38 -4.09 2.05 -5.43
N LEU A 39 -4.10 2.96 -4.46
CA LEU A 39 -3.43 4.26 -4.58
C LEU A 39 -1.91 4.11 -4.49
N LEU A 40 -1.41 3.27 -3.59
CA LEU A 40 0.02 3.01 -3.44
C LEU A 40 0.60 2.27 -4.66
N GLU A 41 -0.10 1.25 -5.17
CA GLU A 41 0.29 0.55 -6.39
C GLU A 41 0.38 1.51 -7.58
N ARG A 42 -0.59 2.42 -7.75
CA ARG A 42 -0.52 3.45 -8.82
C ARG A 42 0.66 4.41 -8.64
N ALA A 43 0.95 4.81 -7.41
CA ALA A 43 2.09 5.70 -7.13
C ALA A 43 3.44 5.02 -7.38
N GLN A 44 3.54 3.70 -7.23
CA GLN A 44 4.77 2.94 -7.49
C GLN A 44 4.86 2.35 -8.90
N ALA A 45 3.73 2.19 -9.60
CA ALA A 45 3.69 1.72 -10.99
C ALA A 45 4.35 2.73 -11.94
N ASP A 46 4.37 4.01 -11.57
CA ASP A 46 5.19 5.00 -12.26
C ASP A 46 6.65 4.88 -11.83
N ARG A 47 7.53 4.66 -12.80
CA ARG A 47 8.99 4.63 -12.61
C ARG A 47 9.40 5.89 -11.83
N PRO A 48 9.88 5.77 -10.58
CA PRO A 48 10.12 6.92 -9.73
C PRO A 48 11.09 7.88 -10.42
N PRO A 49 10.92 9.21 -10.29
CA PRO A 49 11.86 10.18 -10.88
C PRO A 49 13.31 9.89 -10.51
N ALA A 50 13.54 9.38 -9.29
CA ALA A 50 14.85 8.95 -8.80
C ALA A 50 15.44 7.78 -9.62
N ALA A 51 14.63 6.79 -10.00
CA ALA A 51 15.09 5.69 -10.85
C ALA A 51 15.50 6.17 -12.25
N ARG A 52 14.78 7.17 -12.80
CA ARG A 52 15.16 7.80 -14.09
C ARG A 52 16.48 8.55 -13.99
N LEU A 53 16.71 9.23 -12.87
CA LEU A 53 17.97 9.93 -12.61
C LEU A 53 19.13 8.93 -12.44
N ALA A 54 18.91 7.84 -11.71
CA ALA A 54 19.90 6.76 -11.56
C ALA A 54 20.28 6.14 -12.91
N ASP A 55 19.30 5.81 -13.75
CA ASP A 55 19.54 5.27 -15.11
C ASP A 55 20.34 6.25 -15.98
N ARG A 56 20.05 7.56 -15.88
CA ARG A 56 20.79 8.61 -16.61
C ARG A 56 22.26 8.62 -16.19
N VAL A 57 22.56 8.63 -14.89
CA VAL A 57 23.94 8.62 -14.37
C VAL A 57 24.66 7.32 -14.74
N ALA A 58 23.99 6.18 -14.59
CA ALA A 58 24.51 4.87 -14.97
C ALA A 58 24.86 4.82 -16.47
N SER A 59 24.05 5.44 -17.33
CA SER A 59 24.31 5.52 -18.76
C SER A 59 25.63 6.23 -19.08
N TRP A 60 25.93 7.36 -18.42
CA TRP A 60 27.20 8.06 -18.58
C TRP A 60 28.39 7.25 -18.08
N PHE A 61 28.22 6.53 -16.97
CA PHE A 61 29.26 5.65 -16.44
C PHE A 61 29.60 4.52 -17.42
N VAL A 62 28.59 3.84 -17.98
CA VAL A 62 28.80 2.74 -18.95
C VAL A 62 29.54 3.24 -20.18
N VAL A 63 29.13 4.38 -20.75
CA VAL A 63 29.83 5.00 -21.90
C VAL A 63 31.27 5.34 -21.55
N GLY A 64 31.51 5.89 -20.36
CA GLY A 64 32.87 6.19 -19.88
C GLY A 64 33.75 4.95 -19.76
N VAL A 65 33.25 3.86 -19.19
CA VAL A 65 34.03 2.62 -19.03
C VAL A 65 34.29 1.94 -20.38
N VAL A 66 33.27 1.79 -21.21
CA VAL A 66 33.39 1.12 -22.52
C VAL A 66 34.25 1.93 -23.50
N GLY A 67 34.23 3.26 -23.43
CA GLY A 67 35.06 4.11 -24.29
C GLY A 67 36.55 4.13 -23.93
N ILE A 68 36.92 3.69 -22.72
CA ILE A 68 38.31 3.63 -22.25
C ILE A 68 38.89 2.19 -22.33
N ALA A 69 38.01 1.18 -22.44
CA ALA A 69 38.38 -0.22 -22.66
C ALA A 69 38.78 -0.49 -24.12
#